data_AF-A0AAV2CTU2-F1
#
_entry.id   AF-A0AAV2CTU2-F1
#
_cell.length_a   1.000
_cell.length_b   1.000
_cell.length_c   1.000
_cell.angle_alpha   90.00
_cell.angle_beta   90.00
_cell.angle_gamma   90.00
#
_symmetry.space_group_name_H-M   'P 1'
#
loop_
_entity.id
_entity.type
_entity.pdbx_description
1 polymer ?
#
loop_
_entity_poly.entity_id
_entity_poly.type
_entity_poly.pdbx_seq_one_letter_code
_entity_poly.pdbx_strand_id
1 'polypeptide(L)'
;MFLKLWGWYRNCLTSHPLKTQVISSGFLWGAGDIGAQYVTHSTAIKRLQCTDKEAEFRINWKRVAITSAFGLGFVGPVGHFWYENLDKFIRLRLKLTPKSARFVAAKVAADSIIFGPLDLLVFFTYMGFSTGKNAAQVKEDVKRDFLPSLALEGGIWPLVQVANFRYVPVQYQLLYVNFFCLIDSAFLSWVEQQKDAPWKQWFKSVQILKEKGGQGRL
;
A
#
# COMPACT_ATOMS: atom_id res chain seq x y z
N MET A 1 -26.80 10.03 8.13
CA MET A 1 -25.51 10.22 8.84
C MET A 1 -24.32 10.24 7.88
N PHE A 2 -24.16 9.23 7.02
CA PHE A 2 -23.07 9.13 6.04
C PHE A 2 -22.93 10.34 5.09
N LEU A 3 -24.04 10.83 4.52
CA LEU A 3 -24.01 12.00 3.63
C LEU A 3 -23.55 13.30 4.33
N LYS A 4 -23.82 13.45 5.63
CA LYS A 4 -23.37 14.60 6.42
C LYS A 4 -21.87 14.54 6.70
N LEU A 5 -21.36 13.35 7.04
CA LEU A 5 -19.92 13.10 7.22
C LEU A 5 -19.15 13.34 5.91
N TRP A 6 -19.69 12.85 4.79
CA TRP A 6 -19.10 13.09 3.47
C TRP A 6 -19.08 14.58 3.10
N GLY A 7 -20.19 15.30 3.34
CA GLY A 7 -20.26 16.74 3.13
C GLY A 7 -19.23 17.51 3.98
N TRP A 8 -19.10 17.14 5.26
CA TRP A 8 -18.09 17.72 6.14
C TRP A 8 -16.66 17.45 5.66
N TYR A 9 -16.34 16.20 5.31
CA TYR A 9 -15.02 15.84 4.77
C TYR A 9 -14.70 16.63 3.51
N ARG A 10 -15.66 16.76 2.58
CA ARG A 10 -15.50 17.57 1.37
C ARG A 10 -15.19 19.02 1.71
N ASN A 11 -15.90 19.62 2.66
CA ASN A 11 -15.64 21.00 3.09
C ASN A 11 -14.24 21.15 3.67
N CYS A 12 -13.81 20.24 4.54
CA CYS A 12 -12.45 20.22 5.08
C CYS A 12 -11.39 20.07 3.99
N LEU A 13 -11.62 19.19 3.03
CA LEU A 13 -10.71 18.97 1.91
C LEU A 13 -10.60 20.20 1.00
N THR A 14 -11.70 20.93 0.79
CA THR A 14 -11.68 22.16 -0.01
C THR A 14 -10.99 23.30 0.74
N SER A 15 -11.21 23.45 2.04
CA SER A 15 -10.59 24.53 2.84
C SER A 15 -9.13 24.26 3.20
N HIS A 16 -8.78 23.00 3.49
CA HIS A 16 -7.44 22.59 3.93
C HIS A 16 -7.07 21.23 3.32
N PRO A 17 -6.76 21.17 2.01
CA PRO A 17 -6.57 19.92 1.27
C PRO A 17 -5.45 19.06 1.85
N LEU A 18 -4.26 19.63 2.05
CA LEU A 18 -3.11 18.92 2.58
C LEU A 18 -3.39 18.35 3.99
N LYS A 19 -3.85 19.20 4.93
CA LYS A 19 -4.12 18.77 6.31
C LYS A 19 -5.14 17.64 6.36
N THR A 20 -6.22 17.76 5.60
CA THR A 20 -7.29 16.77 5.55
C THR A 20 -6.77 15.44 4.99
N GLN A 21 -6.00 15.47 3.91
CA GLN A 21 -5.41 14.27 3.32
C GLN A 21 -4.39 13.61 4.26
N VAL A 22 -3.53 14.40 4.92
CA VAL A 22 -2.57 13.90 5.91
C VAL A 22 -3.30 13.18 7.05
N ILE A 23 -4.23 13.84 7.72
CA ILE A 23 -4.95 13.29 8.87
C ILE A 23 -5.73 12.02 8.47
N SER A 24 -6.44 12.06 7.34
CA SER A 24 -7.20 10.90 6.86
C SER A 24 -6.30 9.72 6.46
N SER A 25 -5.11 9.99 5.92
CA SER A 25 -4.11 8.94 5.62
C SER A 25 -3.65 8.24 6.89
N GLY A 26 -3.27 9.01 7.92
CA GLY A 26 -2.89 8.45 9.22
C GLY A 26 -3.94 7.52 9.82
N PHE A 27 -5.20 7.99 9.83
CA PHE A 27 -6.32 7.19 10.33
C PHE A 27 -6.53 5.91 9.52
N LEU A 28 -6.52 5.99 8.19
CA LEU A 28 -6.75 4.83 7.33
C LEU A 28 -5.63 3.79 7.43
N TRP A 29 -4.38 4.23 7.54
CA TRP A 29 -3.24 3.33 7.74
C TRP A 29 -3.29 2.63 9.10
N GLY A 30 -3.69 3.33 10.17
CA GLY A 30 -3.92 2.72 11.47
C GLY A 30 -5.07 1.71 11.45
N ALA A 31 -6.20 2.07 10.85
CA ALA A 31 -7.36 1.18 10.71
C ALA A 31 -7.03 -0.06 9.86
N GLY A 32 -6.26 0.11 8.79
CA GLY A 32 -5.80 -0.98 7.95
C GLY A 32 -4.86 -1.94 8.68
N ASP A 33 -3.98 -1.41 9.53
CA ASP A 33 -3.13 -2.26 10.36
C ASP A 33 -3.94 -3.09 11.36
N ILE A 34 -4.96 -2.50 12.01
CA ILE A 34 -5.88 -3.24 12.89
C ILE A 34 -6.60 -4.35 12.11
N GLY A 35 -7.09 -4.05 10.91
CA GLY A 35 -7.75 -5.03 10.03
C GLY A 35 -6.82 -6.17 9.63
N ALA A 36 -5.59 -5.85 9.24
CA ALA A 36 -4.54 -6.82 8.93
C ALA A 36 -4.22 -7.73 10.12
N GLN A 37 -4.07 -7.17 11.32
CA GLN A 37 -3.86 -7.93 12.55
C GLN A 37 -5.04 -8.85 12.87
N TYR A 38 -6.28 -8.36 12.69
CA TYR A 38 -7.48 -9.15 12.92
C TYR A 38 -7.60 -10.34 11.96
N VAL A 39 -7.32 -10.11 10.67
CA VAL A 39 -7.34 -11.16 9.65
C VAL A 39 -6.27 -12.21 9.91
N THR A 40 -5.08 -11.77 10.31
CA THR A 40 -3.97 -12.62 10.75
C THR A 40 -4.40 -13.50 11.93
N HIS A 41 -4.96 -12.90 12.98
CA HIS A 41 -5.39 -13.64 14.16
C HIS A 41 -6.51 -14.65 13.85
N SER A 42 -7.53 -14.21 13.12
CA SER A 42 -8.70 -15.03 12.76
C SER A 42 -8.33 -16.21 11.86
N THR A 43 -7.40 -16.00 10.93
CA THR A 43 -6.98 -17.04 9.98
C THR A 43 -6.04 -18.06 10.64
N ALA A 44 -5.20 -17.62 11.59
CA ALA A 44 -4.33 -18.50 12.36
C ALA A 44 -5.12 -19.46 13.26
N ILE A 45 -6.14 -18.96 13.97
CA ILE A 45 -7.03 -19.77 14.80
C ILE A 45 -7.74 -20.84 13.97
N LYS A 46 -8.32 -20.45 12.82
CA LYS A 46 -9.00 -21.39 11.93
C LYS A 46 -8.08 -22.50 11.40
N ARG A 47 -6.81 -22.18 11.11
CA ARG A 47 -5.86 -23.13 10.53
C ARG A 47 -5.29 -24.10 11.55
N LEU A 48 -4.96 -23.63 12.75
CA LEU A 48 -4.30 -24.46 13.75
C LEU A 48 -5.25 -25.40 14.50
N GLN A 49 -6.56 -25.37 14.22
CA GLN A 49 -7.58 -26.09 14.99
C GLN A 49 -7.38 -25.94 16.51
N CYS A 50 -6.86 -24.78 16.95
CA CYS A 50 -6.64 -24.55 18.37
C CYS A 50 -8.00 -24.51 19.06
N THR A 51 -8.29 -25.55 19.83
CA THR A 51 -9.46 -25.67 20.72
C THR A 51 -9.39 -24.70 21.90
N ASP A 52 -8.42 -23.79 21.95
CA ASP A 52 -8.46 -22.64 22.85
C ASP A 52 -9.35 -21.56 22.25
N LYS A 53 -10.62 -21.58 22.67
CA LYS A 53 -11.58 -20.48 22.50
C LYS A 53 -11.13 -19.16 23.17
N GLU A 54 -9.95 -19.13 23.79
CA GLU A 54 -9.41 -18.02 24.59
C GLU A 54 -8.15 -17.36 24.03
N ALA A 55 -7.75 -17.63 22.77
CA ALA A 55 -6.80 -16.74 22.11
C ALA A 55 -7.49 -15.37 21.89
N GLU A 56 -7.43 -14.50 22.90
CA GLU A 56 -7.99 -13.16 22.83
C GLU A 56 -7.25 -12.37 21.75
N PHE A 57 -8.02 -11.78 20.84
CA PHE A 57 -7.46 -10.87 19.85
C PHE A 57 -6.86 -9.65 20.56
N ARG A 58 -5.52 -9.58 20.61
CA ARG A 58 -4.79 -8.45 21.17
C ARG A 58 -4.24 -7.58 20.06
N ILE A 59 -4.68 -6.32 20.05
CA ILE A 59 -4.19 -5.32 19.11
C ILE A 59 -2.78 -4.88 19.54
N ASN A 60 -1.82 -5.02 18.63
CA ASN A 60 -0.50 -4.43 18.76
C ASN A 60 -0.57 -2.93 18.46
N TRP A 61 -0.91 -2.13 19.49
CA TRP A 61 -1.00 -0.68 19.41
C TRP A 61 0.30 0.01 18.98
N LYS A 62 1.46 -0.60 19.27
CA LYS A 62 2.75 -0.09 18.80
C LYS A 62 2.83 -0.16 17.27
N ARG A 63 2.43 -1.27 16.67
CA ARG A 63 2.39 -1.42 15.19
C ARG A 63 1.39 -0.45 14.56
N VAL A 64 0.20 -0.31 15.15
CA VAL A 64 -0.82 0.66 14.71
C VAL A 64 -0.29 2.09 14.75
N ALA A 65 0.41 2.47 15.82
CA ALA A 65 0.99 3.81 15.94
C ALA A 65 2.09 4.06 14.89
N ILE A 66 2.94 3.06 14.63
CA ILE A 66 4.00 3.13 13.61
C ILE A 66 3.39 3.28 12.21
N THR A 67 2.42 2.45 11.83
CA THR A 67 1.78 2.53 10.50
C THR A 67 0.96 3.82 10.35
N SER A 68 0.28 4.26 11.41
CA SER A 68 -0.42 5.55 11.41
C SER A 68 0.55 6.71 11.23
N ALA A 69 1.71 6.69 11.90
CA ALA A 69 2.74 7.69 11.74
C ALA A 69 3.33 7.70 10.32
N PHE A 70 3.47 6.53 9.68
CA PHE A 70 3.83 6.45 8.27
C PHE A 70 2.79 7.12 7.36
N GLY A 71 1.50 6.83 7.60
CA GLY A 71 0.39 7.46 6.89
C GLY A 71 0.36 8.98 7.05
N LEU A 72 0.61 9.50 8.26
CA LEU A 72 0.67 10.93 8.55
C LEU A 72 1.91 11.61 7.97
N GLY A 73 3.09 11.01 8.15
CA GLY A 73 4.37 11.64 7.90
C GLY A 73 4.89 11.48 6.47
N PHE A 74 4.49 10.41 5.78
CA PHE A 74 4.98 10.10 4.45
C PHE A 74 3.85 10.03 3.42
N VAL A 75 2.93 9.08 3.56
CA VAL A 75 1.92 8.80 2.51
C VAL A 75 0.97 9.97 2.30
N GLY A 76 0.51 10.60 3.38
CA GLY A 76 -0.31 11.80 3.33
C GLY A 76 0.33 12.97 2.57
N PRO A 77 1.48 13.52 3.02
CA PRO A 77 2.09 14.66 2.36
C PRO A 77 2.67 14.31 0.99
N VAL A 78 3.42 13.21 0.89
CA VAL A 78 4.07 12.82 -0.38
C VAL A 78 3.02 12.43 -1.41
N GLY A 79 2.00 11.66 -1.03
CA GLY A 79 0.89 11.29 -1.91
C GLY A 79 0.09 12.50 -2.39
N HIS A 80 -0.19 13.48 -1.51
CA HIS A 80 -0.85 14.73 -1.90
C HIS A 80 -0.10 15.44 -3.03
N PHE A 81 1.19 15.73 -2.80
CA PHE A 81 2.01 16.43 -3.77
C PHE A 81 2.24 15.59 -5.03
N TRP A 82 2.40 14.27 -4.90
CA TRP A 82 2.57 13.37 -6.03
C TRP A 82 1.38 13.44 -6.98
N TYR A 83 0.15 13.21 -6.51
CA TYR A 83 -1.02 13.18 -7.39
C TYR A 83 -1.33 14.54 -8.00
N GLU A 84 -1.17 15.64 -7.26
CA GLU A 84 -1.35 16.98 -7.80
C GLU A 84 -0.30 17.33 -8.87
N ASN A 85 0.98 17.07 -8.57
CA ASN A 85 2.07 17.42 -9.49
C ASN A 85 2.06 16.52 -10.72
N LEU A 86 1.71 15.25 -10.58
CA LEU A 86 1.58 14.32 -11.70
C LEU A 86 0.46 14.78 -12.65
N ASP A 87 -0.69 15.21 -12.12
CA ASP A 87 -1.79 15.75 -12.92
C ASP A 87 -1.36 17.03 -13.67
N LYS A 88 -0.72 17.98 -12.97
CA LYS A 88 -0.19 19.22 -13.54
C LYS A 88 0.88 18.94 -14.62
N PHE A 89 1.82 18.05 -14.34
CA PHE A 89 2.91 17.70 -15.26
C PHE A 89 2.38 17.12 -16.58
N ILE A 90 1.46 16.16 -16.51
CA ILE A 90 0.93 15.50 -17.71
C ILE A 90 0.08 16.47 -18.54
N ARG A 91 -0.71 17.34 -17.89
CA ARG A 91 -1.49 18.36 -18.61
C ARG A 91 -0.61 19.43 -19.26
N LEU A 92 0.38 19.94 -18.53
CA LEU A 92 1.15 21.11 -18.98
C LEU A 92 2.32 20.72 -19.88
N ARG A 93 3.01 19.62 -19.60
CA ARG A 93 4.21 19.19 -20.33
C ARG A 93 3.88 18.22 -21.45
N LEU A 94 3.09 17.18 -21.17
CA LEU A 94 2.70 16.20 -22.18
C LEU A 94 1.47 16.62 -23.00
N LYS A 95 0.77 17.70 -22.60
CA LYS A 95 -0.41 18.24 -23.28
C LYS A 95 -1.50 17.19 -23.55
N LEU A 96 -1.60 16.18 -22.68
CA LEU A 96 -2.58 15.11 -22.84
C LEU A 96 -3.94 15.56 -22.32
N THR A 97 -4.99 15.25 -23.07
CA THR A 97 -6.37 15.54 -22.68
C THR A 97 -6.73 14.77 -21.42
N PRO A 98 -7.24 15.42 -20.36
CA PRO A 98 -7.69 14.75 -19.15
C PRO A 98 -8.68 13.63 -19.48
N LYS A 99 -8.61 12.52 -18.75
CA LYS A 99 -9.45 11.31 -18.93
C LYS A 99 -9.25 10.53 -20.24
N SER A 100 -8.36 10.97 -21.15
CA SER A 100 -8.00 10.15 -22.30
C SER A 100 -7.25 8.89 -21.87
N ALA A 101 -7.30 7.83 -22.67
CA ALA A 101 -6.57 6.59 -22.39
C ALA A 101 -5.06 6.84 -22.23
N ARG A 102 -4.48 7.72 -23.06
CA ARG A 102 -3.07 8.13 -22.97
C ARG A 102 -2.76 8.87 -21.68
N PHE A 103 -3.65 9.75 -21.22
CA PHE A 103 -3.50 10.47 -19.96
C PHE A 103 -3.47 9.51 -18.76
N VAL A 104 -4.43 8.57 -18.72
CA VAL A 104 -4.50 7.57 -17.66
C VAL A 104 -3.29 6.65 -17.70
N ALA A 105 -2.92 6.13 -18.89
CA ALA A 105 -1.76 5.27 -19.05
C ALA A 105 -0.46 5.95 -18.61
N ALA A 106 -0.27 7.23 -18.92
CA ALA A 106 0.90 7.99 -18.46
C ALA A 106 0.93 8.14 -16.94
N LYS A 107 -0.22 8.41 -16.29
CA LYS A 107 -0.31 8.47 -14.82
C LYS A 107 0.01 7.13 -14.19
N VAL A 108 -0.59 6.04 -14.68
CA VAL A 108 -0.35 4.69 -14.17
C VAL A 108 1.11 4.29 -14.35
N ALA A 109 1.70 4.53 -15.52
CA ALA A 109 3.11 4.23 -15.76
C ALA A 109 4.04 5.00 -14.81
N ALA A 110 3.80 6.30 -14.63
CA ALA A 110 4.59 7.09 -13.69
C ALA A 110 4.44 6.59 -12.25
N ASP A 111 3.22 6.27 -11.85
CA ASP A 111 2.93 5.75 -10.51
C ASP A 111 3.59 4.39 -10.28
N SER A 112 3.41 3.43 -11.19
CA SER A 112 3.96 2.08 -11.05
C SER A 112 5.47 1.97 -11.21
N ILE A 113 6.11 2.87 -11.98
CA ILE A 113 7.56 2.80 -12.25
C ILE A 113 8.36 3.68 -11.28
N ILE A 114 7.78 4.79 -10.80
CA ILE A 114 8.50 5.75 -9.95
C ILE A 114 8.00 5.64 -8.52
N PHE A 115 6.70 5.87 -8.31
CA PHE A 115 6.16 6.00 -6.96
C PHE A 115 6.06 4.66 -6.25
N GLY A 116 5.55 3.62 -6.90
CA GLY A 116 5.41 2.28 -6.32
C GLY A 116 6.72 1.71 -5.76
N PRO A 117 7.82 1.62 -6.56
CA PRO A 117 9.10 1.13 -6.05
C PRO A 117 9.67 1.99 -4.93
N LEU A 118 9.51 3.31 -5.01
CA LEU A 118 10.01 4.24 -3.99
C LEU A 118 9.23 4.11 -2.69
N ASP A 119 7.90 4.12 -2.75
CA ASP A 119 7.00 3.96 -1.61
C ASP A 119 7.27 2.63 -0.91
N LEU A 120 7.35 1.53 -1.67
CA LEU A 120 7.63 0.21 -1.13
C LEU A 120 8.99 0.15 -0.43
N LEU A 121 10.04 0.74 -1.02
CA LEU A 121 11.36 0.77 -0.42
C LEU A 121 11.37 1.55 0.90
N VAL A 122 10.74 2.73 0.90
CA VAL A 122 10.64 3.58 2.09
C VAL A 122 9.81 2.87 3.16
N PHE A 123 8.71 2.21 2.79
CA PHE A 123 7.89 1.43 3.70
C PHE A 123 8.66 0.31 4.38
N PHE A 124 9.32 -0.58 3.63
CA PHE A 124 10.14 -1.66 4.20
C PHE A 124 11.23 -1.12 5.13
N THR A 125 11.90 -0.06 4.71
CA THR A 125 12.97 0.58 5.49
C THR A 125 12.42 1.15 6.80
N TYR A 126 11.35 1.93 6.72
CA TYR A 126 10.69 2.55 7.87
C TYR A 126 10.16 1.51 8.87
N MET A 127 9.46 0.48 8.38
CA MET A 127 8.92 -0.58 9.20
C MET A 127 10.03 -1.39 9.88
N GLY A 128 11.11 -1.68 9.15
CA GLY A 128 12.28 -2.37 9.69
C GLY A 128 12.91 -1.62 10.87
N PHE A 129 13.21 -0.32 10.69
CA PHE A 129 13.80 0.48 11.78
C PHE A 129 12.83 0.70 12.93
N SER A 130 11.55 0.96 12.65
CA SER A 130 10.53 1.20 13.67
C SER A 130 10.22 -0.03 14.53
N THR A 131 10.50 -1.23 14.00
CA THR A 131 10.40 -2.50 14.74
C THR A 131 11.69 -2.86 15.49
N GLY A 132 12.73 -2.03 15.41
CA GLY A 132 13.99 -2.20 16.16
C GLY A 132 15.05 -3.01 15.45
N LYS A 133 14.89 -3.29 14.13
CA LYS A 133 15.91 -3.96 13.34
C LYS A 133 17.10 -3.03 13.09
N ASN A 134 18.29 -3.60 13.04
CA ASN A 134 19.49 -2.86 12.64
C ASN A 134 19.58 -2.73 11.10
N ALA A 135 20.47 -1.86 10.62
CA ALA A 135 20.59 -1.57 9.19
C ALA A 135 20.94 -2.80 8.33
N ALA A 136 21.71 -3.75 8.87
CA ALA A 136 22.05 -4.98 8.15
C ALA A 136 20.83 -5.87 7.95
N GLN A 137 20.01 -6.05 9.00
CA GLN A 137 18.76 -6.79 8.95
C GLN A 137 17.75 -6.15 8.01
N VAL A 138 17.58 -4.82 8.06
CA VAL A 138 16.69 -4.10 7.13
C VAL A 138 17.14 -4.28 5.68
N LYS A 139 18.44 -4.19 5.41
CA LYS A 139 18.99 -4.40 4.07
C LYS A 139 18.73 -5.82 3.56
N GLU A 140 18.84 -6.82 4.44
CA GLU A 140 18.58 -8.21 4.08
C GLU A 140 17.10 -8.46 3.79
N ASP A 141 16.20 -7.95 4.63
CA ASP A 141 14.76 -8.02 4.42
C ASP A 141 14.34 -7.34 3.11
N VAL A 142 14.86 -6.14 2.84
CA VAL A 142 14.59 -5.43 1.57
C VAL A 142 15.10 -6.27 0.39
N LYS A 143 16.30 -6.84 0.45
CA LYS A 143 16.81 -7.69 -0.65
C LYS A 143 15.94 -8.91 -0.89
N ARG A 144 15.44 -9.54 0.18
CA ARG A 144 14.62 -10.75 0.11
C ARG A 144 13.22 -10.47 -0.40
N ASP A 145 12.58 -9.43 0.13
CA ASP A 145 11.13 -9.24 0.02
C ASP A 145 10.73 -8.14 -0.96
N PHE A 146 11.63 -7.21 -1.30
CA PHE A 146 11.29 -6.05 -2.16
C PHE A 146 10.84 -6.48 -3.56
N LEU A 147 11.60 -7.34 -4.24
CA LEU A 147 11.27 -7.75 -5.61
C LEU A 147 10.00 -8.61 -5.70
N PRO A 148 9.80 -9.62 -4.82
CA PRO A 148 8.54 -10.35 -4.77
C PRO A 148 7.34 -9.44 -4.50
N SER A 149 7.48 -8.53 -3.53
CA SER A 149 6.41 -7.59 -3.20
C SER A 149 6.13 -6.66 -4.38
N LEU A 150 7.16 -6.08 -5.00
CA LEU A 150 7.00 -5.22 -6.16
C LEU A 150 6.31 -5.93 -7.35
N ALA A 151 6.60 -7.21 -7.56
CA ALA A 151 5.93 -8.00 -8.61
C ALA A 151 4.45 -8.25 -8.28
N LEU A 152 4.13 -8.52 -7.01
CA LEU A 152 2.76 -8.73 -6.54
C LEU A 152 1.94 -7.42 -6.64
N GLU A 153 2.48 -6.34 -6.07
CA GLU A 153 1.86 -5.02 -6.10
C GLU A 153 1.71 -4.54 -7.55
N GLY A 154 2.75 -4.71 -8.37
CA GLY A 154 2.76 -4.35 -9.78
C GLY A 154 1.77 -5.12 -10.65
N GLY A 155 1.19 -6.22 -10.16
CA GLY A 155 0.11 -6.92 -10.85
C GLY A 155 -1.28 -6.32 -10.59
N ILE A 156 -1.58 -6.01 -9.32
CA ILE A 156 -2.93 -5.61 -8.89
C ILE A 156 -3.11 -4.09 -8.94
N TRP A 157 -2.13 -3.34 -8.45
CA TRP A 157 -2.23 -1.88 -8.32
C TRP A 157 -2.44 -1.12 -9.62
N PRO A 158 -1.86 -1.50 -10.77
CA PRO A 158 -2.14 -0.80 -12.02
C PRO A 158 -3.63 -0.78 -12.36
N LEU A 159 -4.36 -1.87 -12.08
CA LEU A 159 -5.81 -1.93 -12.31
C LEU A 159 -6.56 -0.97 -11.38
N VAL A 160 -6.18 -0.94 -10.10
CA VAL A 160 -6.72 -0.01 -9.09
C VAL A 160 -6.44 1.45 -9.50
N GLN A 161 -5.23 1.75 -9.99
CA GLN A 161 -4.82 3.09 -10.41
C GLN A 161 -5.44 3.52 -11.73
N VAL A 162 -5.69 2.60 -12.67
CA VAL A 162 -6.47 2.91 -13.89
C VAL A 162 -7.86 3.43 -13.49
N ALA A 163 -8.55 2.73 -12.58
CA ALA A 163 -9.85 3.17 -12.09
C ALA A 163 -9.75 4.52 -11.36
N ASN A 164 -8.75 4.68 -10.49
CA ASN A 164 -8.49 5.91 -9.75
C ASN A 164 -8.34 7.11 -10.71
N PHE A 165 -7.39 7.05 -11.65
CA PHE A 165 -7.11 8.17 -12.55
C PHE A 165 -8.17 8.41 -13.61
N ARG A 166 -9.00 7.40 -13.93
CA ARG A 166 -10.08 7.55 -14.90
C ARG A 166 -11.34 8.18 -14.32
N TYR A 167 -11.69 7.83 -13.08
CA TYR A 167 -12.99 8.15 -12.49
C TYR A 167 -12.92 9.09 -11.28
N VAL A 168 -11.80 9.10 -10.54
CA VAL A 168 -11.67 9.85 -9.29
C VAL A 168 -11.01 11.22 -9.54
N PRO A 169 -11.64 12.34 -9.11
CA PRO A 169 -11.01 13.66 -9.16
C PRO A 169 -9.71 13.70 -8.33
N VAL A 170 -8.72 14.47 -8.78
CA VAL A 170 -7.36 14.50 -8.18
C VAL A 170 -7.34 14.68 -6.66
N GLN A 171 -8.21 15.54 -6.13
CA GLN A 171 -8.32 15.80 -4.69
C GLN A 171 -8.75 14.58 -3.85
N TYR A 172 -9.40 13.57 -4.46
CA TYR A 172 -9.83 12.34 -3.79
C TYR A 172 -8.98 11.12 -4.15
N GLN A 173 -8.00 11.25 -5.05
CA GLN A 173 -7.18 10.12 -5.53
C GLN A 173 -6.37 9.48 -4.39
N LEU A 174 -5.84 10.29 -3.47
CA LEU A 174 -5.12 9.78 -2.30
C LEU A 174 -6.06 9.03 -1.33
N LEU A 175 -7.26 9.57 -1.09
CA LEU A 175 -8.24 8.91 -0.24
C LEU A 175 -8.65 7.54 -0.81
N TYR A 176 -8.86 7.48 -2.12
CA TYR A 176 -9.16 6.23 -2.83
C TYR A 176 -8.04 5.21 -2.65
N VAL A 177 -6.78 5.62 -2.87
CA VAL A 177 -5.61 4.74 -2.71
C VAL A 177 -5.51 4.22 -1.28
N ASN A 178 -5.57 5.10 -0.27
CA ASN A 178 -5.49 4.69 1.14
C ASN A 178 -6.60 3.70 1.54
N PHE A 179 -7.80 3.84 0.96
CA PHE A 179 -8.88 2.88 1.20
C PHE A 179 -8.56 1.50 0.62
N PHE A 180 -8.00 1.44 -0.59
CA PHE A 180 -7.56 0.16 -1.18
C PHE A 180 -6.34 -0.42 -0.47
N CYS A 181 -5.43 0.40 0.07
CA CYS A 181 -4.33 -0.07 0.92
C CYS A 181 -4.83 -0.82 2.16
N LEU A 182 -5.97 -0.40 2.74
CA LEU A 182 -6.59 -1.12 3.87
C LEU A 182 -7.03 -2.53 3.47
N ILE A 183 -7.67 -2.65 2.30
CA ILE A 183 -8.12 -3.93 1.76
C ILE A 183 -6.92 -4.81 1.43
N ASP A 184 -5.92 -4.22 0.78
CA ASP A 184 -4.70 -4.90 0.39
C ASP A 184 -3.90 -5.41 1.60
N SER A 185 -3.76 -4.59 2.65
CA SER A 185 -3.11 -4.99 3.91
C SER A 185 -3.79 -6.21 4.55
N ALA A 186 -5.13 -6.24 4.53
CA ALA A 186 -5.91 -7.37 5.01
C ALA A 186 -5.75 -8.61 4.11
N PHE A 187 -5.77 -8.41 2.79
CA PHE A 187 -5.58 -9.47 1.80
C PHE A 187 -4.20 -10.11 1.89
N LEU A 188 -3.13 -9.30 1.92
CA LEU A 188 -1.75 -9.77 2.06
C LEU A 188 -1.54 -10.53 3.37
N SER A 189 -2.11 -10.03 4.47
CA SER A 189 -2.06 -10.73 5.76
C SER A 189 -2.74 -12.10 5.70
N TRP A 190 -3.89 -12.20 5.04
CA TRP A 190 -4.55 -13.48 4.80
C TRP A 190 -3.73 -14.40 3.90
N VAL A 191 -3.19 -13.85 2.81
CA VAL A 191 -2.34 -14.55 1.85
C VAL A 191 -1.14 -15.12 2.59
N GLU A 192 -0.38 -14.34 3.35
CA GLU A 192 0.84 -14.76 4.03
C GLU A 192 0.61 -16.00 4.89
N GLN A 193 -0.54 -16.06 5.57
CA GLN A 193 -0.92 -17.21 6.38
C GLN A 193 -1.27 -18.49 5.61
N GLN A 194 -1.56 -18.40 4.30
CA GLN A 194 -1.80 -19.55 3.44
C GLN A 194 -0.49 -20.22 2.99
N LYS A 195 0.34 -20.71 3.91
CA LYS A 195 1.69 -21.25 3.58
C LYS A 195 1.68 -22.43 2.57
N ASP A 196 0.54 -23.10 2.34
CA ASP A 196 0.45 -24.32 1.52
C ASP A 196 -0.40 -24.17 0.25
N ALA A 197 -0.78 -22.94 -0.15
CA ALA A 197 -1.63 -22.76 -1.31
C ALA A 197 -0.88 -23.04 -2.63
N PRO A 198 -1.44 -23.82 -3.58
CA PRO A 198 -0.76 -24.22 -4.83
C PRO A 198 -0.20 -23.05 -5.65
N TRP A 199 -0.91 -21.91 -5.65
CA TRP A 199 -0.52 -20.72 -6.40
C TRP A 199 0.68 -19.98 -5.78
N LYS A 200 1.00 -20.17 -4.49
CA LYS A 200 2.23 -19.63 -3.90
C LYS A 200 3.49 -20.33 -4.38
N GLN A 201 3.37 -21.56 -4.90
CA GLN A 201 4.51 -22.21 -5.55
C GLN A 201 4.93 -21.42 -6.79
N TRP A 202 4.01 -20.78 -7.51
CA TRP A 202 4.35 -19.91 -8.65
C TRP A 202 5.22 -18.72 -8.22
N PHE A 203 4.92 -18.07 -7.09
CA PHE A 203 5.79 -17.01 -6.53
C PHE A 203 7.17 -17.52 -6.11
N LYS A 204 7.24 -18.69 -5.47
CA LYS A 204 8.52 -19.37 -5.18
C LYS A 204 9.27 -19.74 -6.46
N SER A 205 8.58 -20.22 -7.51
CA SER A 205 9.16 -20.55 -8.80
C SER A 205 9.74 -19.32 -9.49
N VAL A 206 9.06 -18.18 -9.44
CA VAL A 206 9.57 -16.90 -9.97
C VAL A 206 10.81 -16.44 -9.19
N GLN A 207 10.82 -16.58 -7.86
CA GLN A 207 12.02 -16.30 -7.05
C GLN A 207 13.19 -17.24 -7.38
N ILE A 208 12.94 -18.55 -7.46
CA ILE A 208 13.95 -19.59 -7.76
C ILE A 208 14.53 -19.42 -9.18
N LEU A 209 13.68 -19.08 -10.16
CA LEU A 209 14.12 -18.81 -11.53
C LEU A 209 15.02 -17.56 -11.59
N LYS A 210 14.77 -16.55 -10.75
CA LYS A 210 15.58 -15.34 -10.66
C LYS A 210 16.93 -15.59 -9.97
N GLU A 211 16.98 -16.41 -8.93
CA GLU A 211 18.23 -16.82 -8.29
C GLU A 211 19.11 -17.65 -9.24
N LYS A 212 18.50 -18.59 -9.98
CA LYS A 212 19.22 -19.37 -11.00
C LYS A 212 19.72 -18.53 -12.18
N GLY A 213 19.01 -17.47 -12.55
CA GLY A 213 19.45 -16.53 -13.59
C GLY A 213 20.63 -15.63 -13.18
N GLY A 214 20.84 -15.42 -11.89
CA GLY A 214 21.98 -14.65 -11.35
C GLY A 214 23.26 -15.45 -11.17
N GLN A 215 23.16 -16.79 -11.09
CA GLN A 215 24.29 -17.70 -10.86
C GLN A 215 24.89 -18.29 -12.15
N GLY A 216 24.34 -17.95 -13.31
CA GLY A 216 24.78 -18.44 -14.63
C GLY A 216 25.68 -17.47 -15.43
N ARG A 217 26.24 -16.43 -14.81
CA ARG A 217 27.25 -15.55 -15.42
C ARG A 217 28.44 -15.40 -14.47
N LEU A 218 29.18 -16.48 -14.29
CA LEU A 218 30.58 -16.49 -13.89
C LEU A 218 31.32 -17.42 -14.85
#